data_AF-A0A7U6Y7A9-F1
#
_entry.id   AF-A0A7U6Y7A9-F1
#
_cell.length_a   1.000
_cell.length_b   1.000
_cell.length_c   1.000
_cell.angle_alpha   90.00
_cell.angle_beta   90.00
_cell.angle_gamma   90.00
#
_symmetry.space_group_name_H-M   'P 1'
#
loop_
_entity.id
_entity.type
_entity.pdbx_description
1 polymer ?
#
loop_
_entity_poly.entity_id
_entity_poly.type
_entity_poly.pdbx_seq_one_letter_code
_entity_poly.pdbx_strand_id
1 'polypeptide(L)'
;MKFIDPALIPATGNPEIDRDHRKMAETMNRVYDDWQQGKRCPELAERLEELKSQIVSHFAKETTISRGAGYKEWLAHHQEHKRFLGRFNAFLESCRKRPGPDNANIEMFMEMESHLFEHEVLTDQEMWGLWSTPSYEGADGNGLLIGWKPEFAVGIEQIDGQHRRLIDMLNEIHRRMRDETPPPVLCDRAAQGRFSRSGSTLSDRGKIFFAASRRAGRAASRRA
;
A
#
# COMPACT_ATOMS: atom_id res chain seq x y z
N MET A 1 -17.64 26.23 2.86
CA MET A 1 -18.43 25.08 2.39
C MET A 1 -17.41 24.05 1.93
N LYS A 2 -17.53 22.77 2.31
CA LYS A 2 -16.56 21.76 1.88
C LYS A 2 -16.77 21.47 0.39
N PHE A 3 -15.68 21.30 -0.35
CA PHE A 3 -15.72 20.89 -1.75
C PHE A 3 -16.28 19.47 -1.87
N ILE A 4 -15.84 18.58 -0.98
CA ILE A 4 -16.33 17.21 -0.86
C ILE A 4 -16.70 16.98 0.60
N ASP A 5 -17.89 16.47 0.89
CA ASP A 5 -18.24 16.11 2.27
C ASP A 5 -17.88 14.64 2.56
N PRO A 6 -16.88 14.34 3.41
CA PRO A 6 -16.49 12.96 3.71
C PRO A 6 -17.57 12.17 4.46
N ALA A 7 -18.65 12.80 4.91
CA ALA A 7 -19.81 12.13 5.49
C ALA A 7 -20.75 11.53 4.43
N LEU A 8 -20.66 11.99 3.17
CA LEU A 8 -21.49 11.50 2.05
C LEU A 8 -20.79 10.38 1.27
N ILE A 9 -19.53 10.11 1.56
CA ILE A 9 -18.77 8.96 1.05
C ILE A 9 -19.38 7.68 1.61
N PRO A 10 -19.91 6.78 0.76
CA PRO A 10 -20.45 5.51 1.20
C PRO A 10 -19.38 4.61 1.82
N ALA A 11 -19.76 3.82 2.82
CA ALA A 11 -18.88 2.77 3.33
C ALA A 11 -18.89 1.57 2.38
N THR A 12 -17.70 1.10 2.01
CA THR A 12 -17.49 -0.07 1.14
C THR A 12 -17.57 -1.40 1.89
N GLY A 13 -17.54 -1.35 3.23
CA GLY A 13 -17.44 -2.54 4.09
C GLY A 13 -16.00 -2.99 4.35
N ASN A 14 -15.01 -2.37 3.71
CA ASN A 14 -13.60 -2.56 3.99
C ASN A 14 -13.03 -1.32 4.72
N PRO A 15 -12.63 -1.44 6.00
CA PRO A 15 -12.21 -0.29 6.81
C PRO A 15 -10.92 0.38 6.31
N GLU A 16 -10.11 -0.31 5.50
CA GLU A 16 -8.92 0.29 4.91
C GLU A 16 -9.25 1.16 3.70
N ILE A 17 -10.21 0.71 2.89
CA ILE A 17 -10.71 1.43 1.70
C ILE A 17 -11.48 2.67 2.15
N ASP A 18 -12.40 2.52 3.11
CA ASP A 18 -13.18 3.64 3.68
C ASP A 18 -12.29 4.73 4.29
N ARG A 19 -11.17 4.32 4.91
CA ARG A 19 -10.18 5.24 5.47
C ARG A 19 -9.44 5.99 4.37
N ASP A 20 -9.06 5.31 3.29
CA ASP A 20 -8.36 5.93 2.17
C ASP A 20 -9.26 6.96 1.45
N HIS A 21 -10.53 6.62 1.17
CA HIS A 21 -11.51 7.53 0.58
C HIS A 21 -11.68 8.80 1.41
N ARG A 22 -11.87 8.65 2.73
CA ARG A 22 -11.95 9.80 3.65
C ARG A 22 -10.70 10.67 3.60
N LYS A 23 -9.52 10.06 3.61
CA LYS A 23 -8.24 10.79 3.59
C LYS A 23 -8.02 11.54 2.27
N MET A 24 -8.40 10.95 1.15
CA MET A 24 -8.34 11.61 -0.16
C MET A 24 -9.29 12.80 -0.22
N ALA A 25 -10.53 12.65 0.24
CA ALA A 25 -11.50 13.73 0.30
C ALA A 25 -11.05 14.88 1.21
N GLU A 26 -10.46 14.58 2.38
CA GLU A 26 -9.86 15.58 3.26
C GLU A 26 -8.70 16.33 2.58
N THR A 27 -7.88 15.62 1.82
CA THR A 27 -6.76 16.24 1.09
C THR A 27 -7.25 17.09 -0.07
N MET A 28 -8.26 16.65 -0.83
CA MET A 28 -8.91 17.43 -1.88
C MET A 28 -9.54 18.72 -1.32
N ASN A 29 -10.24 18.64 -0.18
CA ASN A 29 -10.76 19.82 0.50
C ASN A 29 -9.66 20.83 0.86
N ARG A 30 -8.51 20.35 1.38
CA ARG A 30 -7.38 21.22 1.69
C ARG A 30 -6.77 21.89 0.45
N VAL A 31 -6.71 21.17 -0.69
CA VAL A 31 -6.28 21.76 -1.98
C VAL A 31 -7.27 22.83 -2.43
N TYR A 32 -8.56 22.56 -2.30
CA TYR A 32 -9.62 23.51 -2.66
C TYR A 32 -9.60 24.76 -1.78
N ASP A 33 -9.47 24.62 -0.47
CA ASP A 33 -9.40 25.73 0.48
C ASP A 33 -8.17 26.62 0.20
N ASP A 34 -7.02 26.01 -0.08
CA ASP A 34 -5.81 26.72 -0.48
C ASP A 34 -6.02 27.53 -1.76
N TRP A 35 -6.72 26.95 -2.75
CA TRP A 35 -7.05 27.63 -4.00
C TRP A 35 -8.03 28.81 -3.79
N GLN A 36 -9.06 28.62 -2.96
CA GLN A 36 -10.02 29.66 -2.56
C GLN A 36 -9.33 30.83 -1.84
N GLN A 37 -8.26 30.56 -1.08
CA GLN A 37 -7.44 31.56 -0.41
C GLN A 37 -6.46 32.29 -1.35
N GLY A 38 -6.50 31.99 -2.65
CA GLY A 38 -5.68 32.66 -3.66
C GLY A 38 -4.35 31.98 -3.97
N LYS A 39 -4.02 30.84 -3.33
CA LYS A 39 -2.82 30.08 -3.70
C LYS A 39 -2.97 29.55 -5.11
N ARG A 40 -1.86 29.55 -5.86
CA ARG A 40 -1.81 29.04 -7.24
C ARG A 40 -0.63 28.10 -7.38
N CYS A 41 -0.61 27.34 -8.47
CA CYS A 41 0.61 26.62 -8.85
C CYS A 41 1.79 27.60 -8.99
N PRO A 42 2.98 27.30 -8.46
CA PRO A 42 3.42 26.01 -7.92
C PRO A 42 3.14 25.76 -6.42
N GLU A 43 2.56 26.71 -5.69
CA GLU A 43 2.33 26.60 -4.24
C GLU A 43 1.41 25.42 -3.87
N LEU A 44 0.51 25.02 -4.79
CA LEU A 44 -0.38 23.87 -4.61
C LEU A 44 0.32 22.52 -4.84
N ALA A 45 1.50 22.50 -5.48
CA ALA A 45 2.12 21.27 -6.00
C ALA A 45 2.48 20.26 -4.91
N GLU A 46 2.91 20.72 -3.73
CA GLU A 46 3.24 19.83 -2.61
C GLU A 46 2.02 19.04 -2.14
N ARG A 47 0.88 19.72 -1.98
CA ARG A 47 -0.37 19.11 -1.53
C ARG A 47 -0.98 18.20 -2.60
N LEU A 48 -0.82 18.58 -3.87
CA LEU A 48 -1.21 17.73 -4.99
C LEU A 48 -0.36 16.46 -5.07
N GLU A 49 0.93 16.51 -4.70
CA GLU A 49 1.74 15.30 -4.59
C GLU A 49 1.35 14.42 -3.40
N GLU A 50 0.96 15.03 -2.27
CA GLU A 50 0.36 14.28 -1.15
C GLU A 50 -0.88 13.50 -1.63
N LEU A 51 -1.79 14.19 -2.34
CA LEU A 51 -3.00 13.58 -2.88
C LEU A 51 -2.67 12.46 -3.88
N LYS A 52 -1.72 12.68 -4.80
CA LYS A 52 -1.26 11.64 -5.73
C LYS A 52 -0.73 10.41 -5.01
N SER A 53 0.07 10.59 -3.96
CA SER A 53 0.60 9.46 -3.19
C SER A 53 -0.52 8.64 -2.55
N GLN A 54 -1.57 9.30 -2.06
CA GLN A 54 -2.77 8.62 -1.52
C GLN A 54 -3.52 7.85 -2.61
N ILE A 55 -3.79 8.48 -3.76
CA ILE A 55 -4.47 7.85 -4.92
C ILE A 55 -3.70 6.61 -5.39
N VAL A 56 -2.39 6.73 -5.61
CA VAL A 56 -1.55 5.61 -6.06
C VAL A 56 -1.59 4.45 -5.07
N SER A 57 -1.50 4.75 -3.77
CA SER A 57 -1.55 3.72 -2.73
C SER A 57 -2.92 3.06 -2.65
N HIS A 58 -4.00 3.82 -2.85
CA HIS A 58 -5.37 3.34 -2.79
C HIS A 58 -5.68 2.39 -3.95
N PHE A 59 -5.41 2.80 -5.19
CA PHE A 59 -5.59 1.95 -6.38
C PHE A 59 -4.78 0.67 -6.35
N ALA A 60 -3.59 0.71 -5.74
CA ALA A 60 -2.79 -0.50 -5.55
C ALA A 60 -3.51 -1.53 -4.66
N LYS A 61 -4.18 -1.09 -3.59
CA LYS A 61 -4.95 -1.97 -2.70
C LYS A 61 -6.14 -2.57 -3.42
N GLU A 62 -6.92 -1.76 -4.13
CA GLU A 62 -8.08 -2.22 -4.90
C GLU A 62 -7.67 -3.22 -5.98
N THR A 63 -6.60 -2.91 -6.72
CA THR A 63 -6.05 -3.83 -7.72
C THR A 63 -5.63 -5.15 -7.07
N THR A 64 -4.98 -5.12 -5.91
CA THR A 64 -4.59 -6.32 -5.17
C THR A 64 -5.80 -7.13 -4.72
N ILE A 65 -6.80 -6.48 -4.13
CA ILE A 65 -8.01 -7.13 -3.63
C ILE A 65 -8.81 -7.74 -4.78
N SER A 66 -9.11 -6.96 -5.82
CA SER A 66 -9.94 -7.39 -6.95
C SER A 66 -9.27 -8.49 -7.77
N ARG A 67 -7.95 -8.41 -7.98
CA ARG A 67 -7.19 -9.49 -8.62
C ARG A 67 -7.14 -10.75 -7.75
N GLY A 68 -6.92 -10.61 -6.45
CA GLY A 68 -6.89 -11.74 -5.50
C GLY A 68 -8.24 -12.43 -5.32
N ALA A 69 -9.34 -11.68 -5.47
CA ALA A 69 -10.71 -12.19 -5.42
C ALA A 69 -11.17 -12.80 -6.77
N GLY A 70 -10.38 -12.68 -7.83
CA GLY A 70 -10.72 -13.21 -9.16
C GLY A 70 -11.79 -12.42 -9.91
N TYR A 71 -12.00 -11.14 -9.59
CA TYR A 71 -12.95 -10.26 -10.28
C TYR A 71 -12.54 -10.11 -11.74
N LYS A 72 -13.35 -10.54 -12.70
CA LYS A 72 -12.89 -10.72 -14.10
C LYS A 72 -12.56 -9.40 -14.79
N GLU A 73 -13.22 -8.33 -14.39
CA GLU A 73 -13.13 -6.99 -14.97
C GLU A 73 -12.03 -6.15 -14.30
N TRP A 74 -11.27 -6.71 -13.34
CA TRP A 74 -10.20 -6.00 -12.61
C TRP A 74 -9.19 -5.30 -13.53
N LEU A 75 -8.88 -5.91 -14.68
CA LEU A 75 -7.92 -5.35 -15.63
C LEU A 75 -8.48 -4.09 -16.32
N ALA A 76 -9.77 -4.07 -16.65
CA ALA A 76 -10.41 -2.92 -17.27
C ALA A 76 -10.46 -1.75 -16.27
N HIS A 77 -10.85 -2.03 -15.03
CA HIS A 77 -10.85 -1.08 -13.93
C HIS A 77 -9.45 -0.50 -13.66
N HIS A 78 -8.42 -1.35 -13.59
CA HIS A 78 -7.02 -0.92 -13.44
C HIS A 78 -6.53 -0.02 -14.60
N GLN A 79 -7.09 -0.16 -15.81
CA GLN A 79 -6.76 0.76 -16.92
C GLN A 79 -7.38 2.15 -16.73
N GLU A 80 -8.54 2.25 -16.07
CA GLU A 80 -9.15 3.54 -15.71
C GLU A 80 -8.28 4.30 -14.70
N HIS A 81 -7.80 3.61 -13.65
CA HIS A 81 -6.81 4.14 -12.70
C HIS A 81 -5.59 4.72 -13.41
N LYS A 82 -5.03 3.98 -14.38
CA LYS A 82 -3.88 4.43 -15.17
C LYS A 82 -4.18 5.67 -15.99
N ARG A 83 -5.36 5.76 -16.61
CA ARG A 83 -5.77 6.92 -17.40
C ARG A 83 -5.88 8.17 -16.52
N PHE A 84 -6.53 8.05 -15.37
CA PHE A 84 -6.65 9.14 -14.39
C PHE A 84 -5.27 9.59 -13.86
N LEU A 85 -4.44 8.64 -13.39
CA LEU A 85 -3.09 8.96 -12.92
C LEU A 85 -2.22 9.62 -14.00
N GLY A 86 -2.38 9.23 -15.27
CA GLY A 86 -1.69 9.87 -16.38
C GLY A 86 -2.02 11.37 -16.50
N ARG A 87 -3.31 11.71 -16.46
CA ARG A 87 -3.77 13.11 -16.52
C ARG A 87 -3.38 13.90 -15.28
N PHE A 88 -3.54 13.30 -14.09
CA PHE A 88 -3.12 13.91 -12.83
C PHE A 88 -1.62 14.23 -12.81
N ASN A 89 -0.78 13.30 -13.26
CA ASN A 89 0.66 13.51 -13.37
C ASN A 89 1.00 14.65 -14.34
N ALA A 90 0.35 14.70 -15.50
CA ALA A 90 0.58 15.76 -16.48
C ALA A 90 0.21 17.14 -15.92
N PHE A 91 -0.93 17.22 -15.21
CA PHE A 91 -1.33 18.45 -14.51
C PHE A 91 -0.29 18.86 -13.46
N LEU A 92 0.15 17.93 -12.62
CA LEU A 92 1.08 18.20 -11.54
C LEU A 92 2.47 18.64 -12.04
N GLU A 93 2.95 18.03 -13.12
CA GLU A 93 4.17 18.45 -13.81
C GLU A 93 4.08 19.88 -14.35
N SER A 94 2.91 20.29 -14.85
CA SER A 94 2.65 21.67 -15.25
C SER A 94 2.62 22.61 -14.03
N CYS A 95 1.89 22.20 -12.99
CA CYS A 95 1.71 22.96 -11.76
C CYS A 95 3.05 23.30 -11.10
N ARG A 96 3.99 22.35 -11.05
CA ARG A 96 5.35 22.55 -10.53
C ARG A 96 6.13 23.67 -11.18
N LYS A 97 5.82 24.00 -12.44
CA LYS A 97 6.62 24.93 -13.25
C LYS A 97 6.05 26.34 -13.19
N ARG A 98 4.73 26.48 -13.26
CA ARG A 98 4.07 27.79 -13.34
C ARG A 98 2.58 27.72 -12.98
N PRO A 99 1.96 28.85 -12.65
CA PRO A 99 0.50 28.98 -12.67
C PRO A 99 -0.05 28.57 -14.05
N GLY A 100 -1.05 27.68 -14.04
CA GLY A 100 -1.89 27.43 -15.22
C GLY A 100 -2.97 28.52 -15.35
N PRO A 101 -3.64 28.62 -16.51
CA PRO A 101 -4.83 29.45 -16.63
C PRO A 101 -5.93 28.93 -15.68
N ASP A 102 -6.80 29.82 -15.19
CA ASP A 102 -7.79 29.46 -14.15
C ASP A 102 -8.73 28.32 -14.58
N ASN A 103 -9.04 28.19 -15.87
CA ASN A 103 -9.85 27.08 -16.39
C ASN A 103 -9.19 25.72 -16.19
N ALA A 104 -7.86 25.61 -16.28
CA ALA A 104 -7.14 24.35 -16.05
C ALA A 104 -7.24 23.89 -14.59
N ASN A 105 -7.36 24.83 -13.64
CA ASN A 105 -7.58 24.50 -12.23
C ASN A 105 -9.02 24.02 -11.98
N ILE A 106 -10.00 24.64 -12.65
CA ILE A 106 -11.41 24.20 -12.58
C ILE A 106 -11.55 22.79 -13.18
N GLU A 107 -10.94 22.54 -14.34
CA GLU A 107 -10.92 21.21 -14.96
C GLU A 107 -10.32 20.15 -14.02
N MET A 108 -9.23 20.46 -13.33
CA MET A 108 -8.64 19.57 -12.33
C MET A 108 -9.63 19.25 -11.19
N PHE A 109 -10.28 20.26 -10.60
CA PHE A 109 -11.24 20.02 -9.51
C PHE A 109 -12.45 19.23 -9.99
N MET A 110 -13.00 19.56 -11.16
CA MET A 110 -14.09 18.80 -11.78
C MET A 110 -13.68 17.34 -12.04
N GLU A 111 -12.45 17.10 -12.46
CA GLU A 111 -11.94 15.74 -12.67
C GLU A 111 -11.72 15.00 -11.34
N MET A 112 -11.22 15.66 -10.29
CA MET A 112 -11.10 15.05 -8.97
C MET A 112 -12.46 14.69 -8.36
N GLU A 113 -13.45 15.58 -8.50
CA GLU A 113 -14.82 15.37 -8.03
C GLU A 113 -15.52 14.27 -8.83
N SER A 114 -15.47 14.34 -10.16
CA SER A 114 -16.01 13.29 -11.06
C SER A 114 -15.33 11.95 -10.78
N HIS A 115 -14.02 11.93 -10.55
CA HIS A 115 -13.35 10.67 -10.24
C HIS A 115 -13.73 10.13 -8.87
N LEU A 116 -13.76 10.96 -7.81
CA LEU A 116 -14.22 10.50 -6.50
C LEU A 116 -15.67 10.02 -6.57
N PHE A 117 -16.56 10.76 -7.24
CA PHE A 117 -17.97 10.37 -7.29
C PHE A 117 -18.22 9.17 -8.22
N GLU A 118 -17.76 9.20 -9.46
CA GLU A 118 -18.06 8.16 -10.44
C GLU A 118 -17.27 6.87 -10.17
N HIS A 119 -16.03 6.97 -9.71
CA HIS A 119 -15.20 5.79 -9.44
C HIS A 119 -15.58 5.14 -8.11
N GLU A 120 -15.58 5.91 -7.01
CA GLU A 120 -15.88 5.41 -5.66
C GLU A 120 -17.34 5.01 -5.48
N VAL A 121 -18.26 5.78 -6.06
CA VAL A 121 -19.69 5.61 -5.80
C VAL A 121 -20.35 4.76 -6.87
N LEU A 122 -19.90 4.74 -8.12
CA LEU A 122 -20.61 3.98 -9.17
C LEU A 122 -19.83 2.74 -9.60
N THR A 123 -18.54 2.87 -9.90
CA THR A 123 -17.75 1.75 -10.43
C THR A 123 -17.32 0.77 -9.33
N ASP A 124 -16.91 1.29 -8.18
CA ASP A 124 -16.42 0.47 -7.06
C ASP A 124 -17.55 -0.31 -6.37
N GLN A 125 -18.80 0.14 -6.49
CA GLN A 125 -19.97 -0.55 -5.95
C GLN A 125 -20.10 -1.99 -6.45
N GLU A 126 -19.72 -2.26 -7.70
CA GLU A 126 -19.71 -3.62 -8.25
C GLU A 126 -18.72 -4.53 -7.49
N MET A 127 -17.69 -3.94 -6.90
CA MET A 127 -16.67 -4.63 -6.11
C MET A 127 -16.98 -4.63 -4.60
N TRP A 128 -17.99 -3.89 -4.13
CA TRP A 128 -18.35 -3.89 -2.71
C TRP A 128 -18.73 -5.29 -2.22
N GLY A 129 -19.32 -6.16 -3.05
CA GLY A 129 -19.56 -7.57 -2.67
C GLY A 129 -18.28 -8.41 -2.46
N LEU A 130 -17.16 -7.97 -3.03
CA LEU A 130 -15.83 -8.59 -2.87
C LEU A 130 -15.05 -8.00 -1.69
N TRP A 131 -15.34 -6.74 -1.34
CA TRP A 131 -14.67 -5.98 -0.29
C TRP A 131 -15.42 -6.03 1.04
N SER A 132 -16.75 -6.15 0.99
CA SER A 132 -17.60 -6.55 2.09
C SER A 132 -17.10 -7.91 2.53
N THR A 133 -16.58 -7.97 3.75
CA THR A 133 -16.34 -9.26 4.38
C THR A 133 -17.61 -10.10 4.22
N PRO A 134 -17.55 -11.27 3.56
CA PRO A 134 -18.50 -12.30 3.91
C PRO A 134 -18.35 -12.45 5.43
N SER A 135 -19.45 -12.48 6.17
CA SER A 135 -19.46 -13.20 7.44
C SER A 135 -18.64 -14.46 7.21
N TYR A 136 -17.59 -14.64 8.01
CA TYR A 136 -16.55 -15.66 7.89
C TYR A 136 -17.16 -17.07 8.08
N GLU A 137 -18.12 -17.45 7.25
CA GLU A 137 -18.67 -18.79 7.13
C GLU A 137 -17.77 -19.53 6.14
N GLY A 138 -16.61 -19.96 6.61
CA GLY A 138 -15.64 -20.63 5.76
C GLY A 138 -14.18 -20.40 6.13
N ALA A 139 -13.81 -20.33 7.42
CA ALA A 139 -13.02 -21.45 7.91
C ALA A 139 -13.53 -22.74 7.26
N ASP A 140 -12.68 -23.38 6.49
CA ASP A 140 -12.79 -24.66 5.81
C ASP A 140 -13.22 -25.82 6.74
N GLY A 141 -14.18 -25.65 7.64
CA GLY A 141 -14.48 -26.56 8.75
C GLY A 141 -13.31 -26.83 9.71
N ASN A 142 -12.08 -26.41 9.38
CA ASN A 142 -10.83 -26.85 10.01
C ASN A 142 -10.19 -25.78 10.90
N GLY A 143 -10.82 -24.60 11.02
CA GLY A 143 -10.39 -23.57 11.97
C GLY A 143 -9.18 -22.73 11.54
N LEU A 144 -8.83 -22.71 10.25
CA LEU A 144 -7.79 -21.82 9.71
C LEU A 144 -8.34 -20.41 9.41
N LEU A 145 -7.45 -19.40 9.44
CA LEU A 145 -7.78 -18.03 9.01
C LEU A 145 -7.77 -17.96 7.48
N ILE A 146 -6.70 -18.44 6.84
CA ILE A 146 -6.48 -18.40 5.39
C ILE A 146 -5.97 -19.77 4.93
N GLY A 147 -6.68 -20.44 4.02
CA GLY A 147 -6.17 -21.63 3.32
C GLY A 147 -5.39 -21.23 2.06
N TRP A 148 -4.33 -21.95 1.71
CA TRP A 148 -3.66 -21.76 0.42
C TRP A 148 -4.60 -22.14 -0.73
N LYS A 149 -4.73 -21.27 -1.73
CA LYS A 149 -5.51 -21.54 -2.94
C LYS A 149 -4.63 -21.45 -4.20
N PRO A 150 -4.96 -22.19 -5.28
CA PRO A 150 -4.18 -22.17 -6.52
C PRO A 150 -3.99 -20.75 -7.12
N GLU A 151 -4.94 -19.85 -6.88
CA GLU A 151 -4.93 -18.46 -7.39
C GLU A 151 -3.83 -17.61 -6.74
N PHE A 152 -3.27 -18.04 -5.61
CA PHE A 152 -2.15 -17.37 -4.94
C PHE A 152 -0.79 -17.72 -5.56
N ALA A 153 -0.72 -18.73 -6.41
CA ALA A 153 0.51 -19.13 -7.06
C ALA A 153 0.90 -18.12 -8.14
N VAL A 154 2.13 -17.64 -8.09
CA VAL A 154 2.74 -16.82 -9.14
C VAL A 154 3.48 -17.68 -10.18
N GLY A 155 3.46 -19.01 -10.01
CA GLY A 155 4.08 -19.97 -10.92
C GLY A 155 5.58 -20.13 -10.73
N ILE A 156 6.15 -19.57 -9.66
CA ILE A 156 7.56 -19.72 -9.29
C ILE A 156 7.59 -20.46 -7.96
N GLU A 157 7.98 -21.74 -7.99
CA GLU A 157 7.88 -22.67 -6.85
C GLU A 157 8.52 -22.13 -5.56
N GLN A 158 9.67 -21.47 -5.68
CA GLN A 158 10.37 -20.87 -4.54
C GLN A 158 9.56 -19.73 -3.89
N ILE A 159 8.91 -18.89 -4.70
CA ILE A 159 8.09 -17.77 -4.21
C ILE A 159 6.77 -18.29 -3.66
N ASP A 160 6.16 -19.27 -4.32
CA ASP A 160 4.92 -19.91 -3.85
C ASP A 160 5.15 -20.64 -2.51
N GLY A 161 6.33 -21.26 -2.34
CA GLY A 161 6.77 -21.84 -1.07
C GLY A 161 6.94 -20.79 0.03
N GLN A 162 7.48 -19.62 -0.29
CA GLN A 162 7.58 -18.50 0.65
C GLN A 162 6.21 -17.97 1.06
N HIS A 163 5.28 -17.77 0.11
CA HIS A 163 3.93 -17.30 0.40
C HIS A 163 3.12 -18.30 1.22
N ARG A 164 3.23 -19.62 0.94
CA ARG A 164 2.64 -20.67 1.80
C ARG A 164 3.07 -20.52 3.25
N ARG A 165 4.36 -20.27 3.47
CA ARG A 165 4.92 -20.08 4.82
C ARG A 165 4.38 -18.84 5.54
N LEU A 166 4.09 -17.76 4.81
CA LEU A 166 3.46 -16.57 5.38
C LEU A 166 2.01 -16.86 5.82
N ILE A 167 1.27 -17.61 5.00
CA ILE A 167 -0.09 -18.05 5.33
C ILE A 167 -0.07 -18.93 6.59
N ASP A 168 0.88 -19.85 6.71
CA ASP A 168 1.05 -20.67 7.92
C ASP A 168 1.30 -19.81 9.17
N MET A 169 2.15 -18.79 9.07
CA MET A 169 2.42 -17.87 10.17
C MET A 169 1.19 -17.07 10.59
N LEU A 170 0.37 -16.61 9.63
CA LEU A 170 -0.86 -15.88 9.90
C LEU A 170 -1.91 -16.78 10.59
N ASN A 171 -2.05 -18.01 10.11
CA ASN A 171 -2.93 -19.01 10.73
C ASN A 171 -2.52 -19.34 12.17
N GLU A 172 -1.22 -19.40 12.44
CA GLU A 172 -0.68 -19.65 13.78
C GLU A 172 -0.96 -18.47 14.73
N ILE A 173 -0.75 -17.23 14.29
CA ILE A 173 -1.08 -16.04 15.08
C ILE A 173 -2.57 -16.02 15.39
N HIS A 174 -3.41 -16.27 14.39
CA HIS A 174 -4.87 -16.30 14.55
C HIS A 174 -5.33 -17.34 15.56
N ARG A 175 -4.78 -18.56 15.50
CA ARG A 175 -5.10 -19.63 16.44
C ARG A 175 -4.79 -19.22 17.88
N ARG A 176 -3.61 -18.62 18.09
CA ARG A 176 -3.18 -18.11 19.39
C ARG A 176 -4.07 -16.98 19.92
N MET A 177 -4.46 -16.06 19.04
CA MET A 177 -5.41 -14.99 19.38
C MET A 177 -6.80 -15.54 19.75
N ARG A 178 -7.27 -16.59 19.08
CA ARG A 178 -8.55 -17.26 19.38
C ARG A 178 -8.51 -18.03 20.69
N ASP A 179 -7.42 -18.74 20.97
CA ASP A 179 -7.27 -19.62 22.12
C ASP A 179 -6.77 -18.87 23.38
N GLU A 180 -6.83 -17.52 23.38
CA GLU A 180 -6.33 -16.61 24.44
C GLU A 180 -4.87 -16.88 24.87
N THR A 181 -4.09 -17.54 24.02
CA THR A 181 -2.68 -17.83 24.27
C THR A 181 -1.85 -16.71 23.64
N PRO A 182 -1.08 -15.93 24.42
CA PRO A 182 -0.32 -14.83 23.86
C PRO A 182 0.65 -15.35 22.77
N PRO A 183 0.74 -14.69 21.60
CA PRO A 183 1.72 -15.04 20.59
C PRO A 183 3.12 -15.01 21.21
N PRO A 184 4.00 -15.96 20.85
CA PRO A 184 5.33 -15.97 21.43
C PRO A 184 5.99 -14.68 20.97
N VAL A 185 6.50 -13.91 21.93
CA VAL A 185 7.15 -12.62 21.67
C VAL A 185 8.16 -12.81 20.54
N LEU A 186 7.87 -12.23 19.35
CA LEU A 186 8.77 -12.28 18.19
C LEU A 186 10.15 -11.70 18.53
N CYS A 187 10.24 -10.89 19.60
CA CYS A 187 11.47 -10.28 20.10
C CYS A 187 12.31 -11.16 21.06
N ASP A 188 11.85 -12.30 21.57
CA ASP A 188 12.62 -13.04 22.61
C ASP A 188 13.61 -14.08 22.07
N ARG A 189 13.59 -14.43 20.78
CA ARG A 189 14.63 -15.29 20.18
C ARG A 189 15.89 -14.54 19.75
N ALA A 190 15.83 -13.21 19.61
CA ALA A 190 17.02 -12.38 19.41
C ALA A 190 17.77 -12.13 20.74
N ALA A 191 17.07 -12.14 21.87
CA ALA A 191 17.63 -11.84 23.19
C ALA A 191 18.35 -13.05 23.86
N GLN A 192 18.03 -14.30 23.48
CA GLN A 192 18.54 -15.49 24.18
C GLN A 192 19.77 -16.16 23.53
N GLY A 193 20.41 -15.54 22.53
CA GLY A 193 21.76 -15.92 22.09
C GLY A 193 21.97 -17.40 21.72
N ARG A 194 20.95 -18.12 21.26
CA ARG A 194 21.05 -19.53 20.83
C ARG A 194 20.74 -19.66 19.33
N PHE A 195 21.68 -19.20 18.51
CA PHE A 195 21.88 -19.84 17.20
C PHE A 195 22.56 -21.19 17.45
N SER A 196 21.77 -22.25 17.53
CA SER A 196 22.32 -23.60 17.38
C SER A 196 22.81 -23.73 15.94
N ARG A 197 24.13 -23.60 15.73
CA ARG A 197 24.76 -24.08 14.50
C ARG A 197 24.75 -25.60 14.56
N SER A 198 23.74 -26.22 13.95
CA SER A 198 23.80 -27.65 13.63
C SER A 198 23.59 -27.85 12.14
N GLY A 199 24.70 -28.15 11.46
CA GLY A 199 24.74 -29.15 10.41
C GLY A 199 24.34 -28.74 8.99
N SER A 200 25.21 -28.02 8.29
CA SER A 200 25.43 -28.29 6.87
C SER A 200 26.88 -27.96 6.52
N THR A 201 27.68 -29.00 6.33
CA THR A 201 29.03 -28.94 5.77
C THR A 201 28.96 -28.33 4.37
N LEU A 202 29.34 -27.05 4.24
CA LEU A 202 29.76 -26.48 2.97
C LEU A 202 31.18 -26.99 2.71
N SER A 203 31.31 -27.84 1.69
CA SER A 203 32.59 -28.33 1.19
C SER A 203 33.51 -27.18 0.83
N ASP A 204 34.80 -27.40 1.04
CA ASP A 204 35.91 -26.58 0.54
C ASP A 204 35.66 -26.04 -0.87
N ARG A 205 35.45 -24.73 -0.98
CA ARG A 205 35.94 -23.83 -2.06
C ARG A 205 35.32 -22.44 -1.89
N GLY A 206 36.07 -21.53 -1.28
CA GLY A 206 35.68 -20.12 -1.17
C GLY A 206 36.42 -19.30 -0.12
N LYS A 207 37.69 -19.62 0.18
CA LYS A 207 38.55 -18.80 1.06
C LYS A 207 39.38 -17.83 0.22
N ILE A 208 38.80 -16.80 -0.39
CA ILE A 208 39.57 -15.60 -0.79
C ILE A 208 38.64 -14.38 -0.73
N PHE A 209 39.14 -13.28 -0.15
CA PHE A 209 38.56 -11.94 -0.04
C PHE A 209 37.58 -11.67 1.11
N PHE A 210 38.12 -11.37 2.30
CA PHE A 210 37.93 -10.07 2.98
C PHE A 210 38.77 -10.02 4.27
N ALA A 211 40.04 -9.63 4.15
CA ALA A 211 40.91 -9.34 5.28
C ALA A 211 41.81 -8.15 4.96
N ALA A 212 41.21 -6.96 4.89
CA ALA A 212 41.95 -5.70 4.88
C ALA A 212 41.04 -4.52 5.24
N SER A 213 40.63 -4.43 6.51
CA SER A 213 40.41 -3.12 7.14
C SER A 213 40.19 -3.31 8.63
N ARG A 214 41.25 -3.09 9.41
CA ARG A 214 41.27 -2.62 10.81
C ARG A 214 42.65 -2.89 11.41
N ARG A 215 43.58 -1.98 11.18
CA ARG A 215 44.66 -1.61 12.12
C ARG A 215 45.50 -0.48 11.52
N ALA A 216 45.16 0.75 11.87
CA ALA A 216 46.11 1.86 12.02
C ALA A 216 45.32 3.10 12.47
N GLY A 217 45.13 3.22 13.78
CA GLY A 217 44.52 4.39 14.39
C GLY A 217 45.16 4.59 15.76
N ARG A 218 46.37 5.16 15.78
CA ARG A 218 47.01 5.92 16.88
C ARG A 218 48.49 6.13 16.57
N ALA A 219 48.90 7.37 16.31
CA ALA A 219 49.83 8.13 17.16
C ALA A 219 50.47 9.33 16.40
N ALA A 220 50.42 10.49 17.08
CA ALA A 220 51.36 11.63 17.13
C ALA A 220 51.85 12.28 15.81
N SER A 221 51.56 13.55 15.56
CA SER A 221 52.22 14.75 16.14
C SER A 221 53.72 14.81 15.91
N ARG A 222 54.18 15.65 14.96
CA ARG A 222 55.04 16.83 15.20
C ARG A 222 55.50 17.50 13.90
N ARG A 223 55.44 18.83 13.95
CA ARG A 223 56.10 19.91 13.17
C ARG A 223 57.37 19.54 12.39
N ALA A 224 57.48 20.08 11.17
CA ALA A 224 58.38 21.16 10.79
C ALA A 224 57.89 21.79 9.48
#